data_AF-A0A2E2W6G4-F1
#
_entry.id   AF-A0A2E2W6G4-F1
#
_cell.length_a   1.000
_cell.length_b   1.000
_cell.length_c   1.000
_cell.angle_alpha   90.00
_cell.angle_beta   90.00
_cell.angle_gamma   90.00
#
_symmetry.space_group_name_H-M   'P 1'
#
loop_
_entity.id
_entity.type
_entity.pdbx_description
1 polymer ?
#
loop_
_entity_poly.entity_id
_entity_poly.type
_entity_poly.pdbx_seq_one_letter_code
_entity_poly.pdbx_strand_id
1 'polypeptide(L)'
;MFKKICLLVLVAFTLVSCQFSETMILHEDGTGRMSLTMDMSEMMAIMPMQDTVNMKMDSVISFKKLFEEKRDSIAQLPKAEQERLKSLENYQMHILMDPEKNIMEYEIFTTFTSVAEANNLMEGLNSSENLNVSPMKDNATTERKKEPSPQATAVRFSFENNVFVRDAYIKDEKAFVKLVDSLDAVEAFMEEAMYTVKYTFPKKIKTIDIKNAEIST
;
A
#
# COMPACT_ATOMS: atom_id res chain seq x y z
N MET A 1 -12.61 -41.62 -2.86
CA MET A 1 -11.76 -40.73 -3.69
C MET A 1 -12.39 -39.35 -3.87
N PHE A 2 -13.70 -39.23 -4.08
CA PHE A 2 -14.42 -37.95 -4.18
C PHE A 2 -14.21 -36.99 -2.98
N LYS A 3 -14.23 -37.49 -1.74
CA LYS A 3 -13.92 -36.69 -0.54
C LYS A 3 -12.49 -36.11 -0.52
N LYS A 4 -11.50 -36.83 -1.08
CA LYS A 4 -10.11 -36.35 -1.15
C LYS A 4 -9.95 -35.28 -2.25
N ILE A 5 -10.70 -35.40 -3.34
CA ILE A 5 -10.74 -34.41 -4.42
C ILE A 5 -11.48 -33.14 -3.97
N CYS A 6 -12.61 -33.26 -3.28
CA CYS A 6 -13.30 -32.10 -2.68
C CYS A 6 -12.45 -31.37 -1.63
N LEU A 7 -11.69 -32.10 -0.79
CA LEU A 7 -10.77 -31.49 0.17
C LEU A 7 -9.64 -30.73 -0.54
N LEU A 8 -9.10 -31.28 -1.63
CA LEU A 8 -8.01 -30.67 -2.38
C LEU A 8 -8.48 -29.45 -3.19
N VAL A 9 -9.71 -29.47 -3.70
CA VAL A 9 -10.36 -28.29 -4.32
C VAL A 9 -10.70 -27.23 -3.27
N LEU A 10 -11.18 -27.61 -2.09
CA LEU A 10 -11.48 -26.68 -0.98
C LEU A 10 -10.21 -25.99 -0.46
N VAL A 11 -9.08 -26.70 -0.36
CA VAL A 11 -7.77 -26.14 0.00
C VAL A 11 -7.19 -25.29 -1.13
N ALA A 12 -7.46 -25.60 -2.39
CA ALA A 12 -7.03 -24.77 -3.51
C ALA A 12 -7.76 -23.41 -3.59
N PHE A 13 -8.99 -23.31 -3.06
CA PHE A 13 -9.75 -22.05 -3.01
C PHE A 13 -9.37 -21.13 -1.84
N THR A 14 -8.64 -21.63 -0.82
CA THR A 14 -8.22 -20.81 0.32
C THR A 14 -6.87 -20.12 0.12
N LEU A 15 -6.18 -20.35 -1.00
CA LEU A 15 -4.81 -19.86 -1.26
C LEU A 15 -4.77 -18.59 -2.13
N VAL A 16 -5.90 -17.88 -2.28
CA VAL A 16 -5.96 -16.65 -3.08
C VAL A 16 -6.21 -15.46 -2.15
N SER A 17 -5.35 -15.26 -1.17
CA SER A 17 -5.33 -14.03 -0.39
C SER A 17 -4.56 -12.97 -1.16
N CYS A 18 -5.22 -11.83 -1.40
CA CYS A 18 -4.58 -10.67 -2.00
C CYS A 18 -3.98 -9.83 -0.86
N GLN A 19 -2.66 -9.87 -0.69
CA GLN A 19 -2.01 -9.16 0.40
C GLN A 19 -1.90 -7.64 0.14
N PHE A 20 -1.84 -7.23 -1.14
CA PHE A 20 -1.73 -5.82 -1.52
C PHE A 20 -2.67 -5.46 -2.68
N SER A 21 -3.45 -4.39 -2.52
CA SER A 21 -4.31 -3.84 -3.57
C SER A 21 -4.03 -2.36 -3.79
N GLU A 22 -3.57 -2.02 -5.00
CA GLU A 22 -3.51 -0.65 -5.49
C GLU A 22 -4.82 -0.32 -6.21
N THR A 23 -5.53 0.70 -5.73
CA THR A 23 -6.79 1.13 -6.34
C THR A 23 -6.71 2.58 -6.79
N MET A 24 -7.18 2.87 -8.00
CA MET A 24 -7.36 4.24 -8.50
C MET A 24 -8.76 4.39 -9.09
N ILE A 25 -9.47 5.43 -8.65
CA ILE A 25 -10.74 5.86 -9.24
C ILE A 25 -10.51 7.21 -9.88
N LEU A 26 -10.69 7.29 -11.19
CA LEU A 26 -10.55 8.51 -11.98
C LEU A 26 -11.92 9.00 -12.45
N HIS A 27 -12.21 10.28 -12.23
CA HIS A 27 -13.44 10.93 -12.64
C HIS A 27 -13.26 11.68 -13.98
N GLU A 28 -14.38 12.09 -14.59
CA GLU A 28 -14.39 12.80 -15.88
C GLU A 28 -13.67 14.16 -15.83
N ASP A 29 -13.68 14.82 -14.68
CA ASP A 29 -13.04 16.12 -14.45
C ASP A 29 -11.53 16.03 -14.16
N GLY A 30 -10.96 14.82 -14.17
CA GLY A 30 -9.55 14.58 -13.87
C GLY A 30 -9.25 14.43 -12.38
N THR A 31 -10.23 14.65 -11.50
CA THR A 31 -10.12 14.35 -10.08
C THR A 31 -10.21 12.85 -9.84
N GLY A 32 -9.83 12.40 -8.64
CA GLY A 32 -9.94 11.01 -8.30
C GLY A 32 -9.48 10.67 -6.89
N ARG A 33 -9.48 9.37 -6.62
CA ARG A 33 -8.99 8.78 -5.37
C ARG A 33 -7.97 7.72 -5.70
N MET A 34 -6.90 7.67 -4.93
CA MET A 34 -5.92 6.60 -4.96
C MET A 34 -5.81 5.98 -3.57
N SER A 35 -5.71 4.66 -3.52
CA SER A 35 -5.48 3.94 -2.27
C SER A 35 -4.57 2.72 -2.44
N LEU A 36 -3.85 2.42 -1.38
CA LEU A 36 -3.09 1.19 -1.19
C LEU A 36 -3.68 0.47 0.02
N THR A 37 -4.25 -0.70 -0.21
CA THR A 37 -4.79 -1.57 0.84
C THR A 37 -3.82 -2.72 1.09
N MET A 38 -3.49 -2.93 2.35
CA MET A 38 -2.76 -4.10 2.83
C MET A 38 -3.73 -4.97 3.64
N ASP A 39 -3.95 -6.20 3.18
CA ASP A 39 -4.75 -7.20 3.88
C ASP A 39 -3.83 -8.11 4.70
N MET A 40 -3.94 -8.00 6.03
CA MET A 40 -3.17 -8.75 7.01
C MET A 40 -4.04 -9.79 7.74
N SER A 41 -5.23 -10.08 7.22
CA SER A 41 -6.21 -10.99 7.82
C SER A 41 -5.68 -12.42 8.00
N GLU A 42 -4.76 -12.87 7.16
CA GLU A 42 -4.11 -14.18 7.33
C GLU A 42 -3.06 -14.16 8.45
N MET A 43 -2.36 -13.03 8.63
CA MET A 43 -1.38 -12.88 9.70
C MET A 43 -2.05 -12.94 11.08
N MET A 44 -3.31 -12.50 11.20
CA MET A 44 -4.12 -12.62 12.42
C MET A 44 -4.20 -14.07 12.92
N ALA A 45 -4.28 -15.05 12.01
CA ALA A 45 -4.38 -16.46 12.39
C ALA A 45 -3.07 -17.03 12.97
N ILE A 46 -1.94 -16.37 12.69
CA ILE A 46 -0.59 -16.82 13.05
C ILE A 46 -0.02 -15.99 14.21
N MET A 47 -0.44 -14.73 14.36
CA MET A 47 0.03 -13.88 15.44
C MET A 47 -0.53 -14.33 16.80
N PRO A 48 0.31 -14.41 17.85
CA PRO A 48 -0.19 -14.66 19.19
C PRO A 48 -1.16 -13.54 19.56
N MET A 49 -2.39 -13.90 19.96
CA MET A 49 -3.41 -12.95 20.40
C MET A 49 -2.87 -12.10 21.56
N GLN A 50 -2.36 -10.91 21.24
CA GLN A 50 -2.09 -9.87 22.23
C GLN A 50 -3.40 -9.14 22.50
N ASP A 51 -3.57 -8.57 23.70
CA ASP A 51 -4.81 -7.90 24.11
C ASP A 51 -5.27 -6.80 23.12
N THR A 52 -4.34 -6.19 22.36
CA THR A 52 -4.63 -5.18 21.34
C THR A 52 -5.26 -5.72 20.06
N VAL A 53 -5.08 -7.01 19.76
CA VAL A 53 -5.63 -7.67 18.55
C VAL A 53 -7.08 -8.10 18.76
N ASN A 54 -7.56 -8.15 20.01
CA ASN A 54 -8.93 -8.57 20.32
C ASN A 54 -9.99 -7.45 20.24
N MET A 55 -9.59 -6.23 19.84
CA MET A 55 -10.52 -5.10 19.76
C MET A 55 -11.04 -4.92 18.34
N LYS A 56 -12.36 -4.82 18.20
CA LYS A 56 -12.99 -4.38 16.96
C LYS A 56 -12.71 -2.90 16.75
N MET A 57 -12.11 -2.55 15.62
CA MET A 57 -11.71 -1.20 15.26
C MET A 57 -12.13 -0.88 13.83
N ASP A 58 -12.76 0.27 13.65
CA ASP A 58 -13.05 0.86 12.36
C ASP A 58 -12.78 2.36 12.51
N SER A 59 -11.66 2.83 11.96
CA SER A 59 -11.18 4.19 12.24
C SER A 59 -10.42 4.78 11.08
N VAL A 60 -10.72 6.04 10.77
CA VAL A 60 -9.99 6.84 9.79
C VAL A 60 -9.13 7.87 10.52
N ILE A 61 -7.82 7.82 10.27
CA ILE A 61 -6.82 8.72 10.82
C ILE A 61 -6.38 9.67 9.72
N SER A 62 -6.54 10.98 9.94
CA SER A 62 -5.99 12.01 9.05
C SER A 62 -4.55 12.31 9.44
N PHE A 63 -3.62 12.20 8.47
CA PHE A 63 -2.21 12.49 8.71
C PHE A 63 -2.00 13.97 9.03
N LYS A 64 -2.68 14.87 8.32
CA LYS A 64 -2.70 16.30 8.66
C LYS A 64 -3.03 16.54 10.14
N LYS A 65 -4.12 15.95 10.64
CA LYS A 65 -4.52 16.11 12.05
C LYS A 65 -3.45 15.55 13.00
N LEU A 66 -2.91 14.36 12.69
CA LEU A 66 -1.85 13.76 13.48
C LEU A 66 -0.59 14.64 13.52
N PHE A 67 -0.21 15.24 12.40
CA PHE A 67 0.95 16.12 12.32
C PHE A 67 0.72 17.46 13.01
N GLU A 68 -0.49 18.00 12.96
CA GLU A 68 -0.88 19.20 13.73
C GLU A 68 -0.76 18.95 15.25
N GLU A 69 -1.20 17.79 15.73
CA GLU A 69 -1.06 17.38 17.14
C GLU A 69 0.39 17.17 17.56
N LYS A 70 1.29 16.84 16.62
CA LYS A 70 2.72 16.60 16.84
C LYS A 70 3.62 17.73 16.34
N ARG A 71 3.05 18.90 16.02
CA ARG A 71 3.75 20.02 15.37
C ARG A 71 5.06 20.40 16.07
N ASP A 72 5.05 20.48 17.39
CA ASP A 72 6.23 20.90 18.15
C ASP A 72 7.35 19.85 18.10
N SER A 73 7.02 18.56 18.03
CA SER A 73 7.99 17.48 17.80
C SER A 73 8.50 17.48 16.35
N ILE A 74 7.62 17.72 15.37
CA ILE A 74 8.01 17.81 13.96
C ILE A 74 8.96 18.99 13.71
N ALA A 75 8.74 20.12 14.39
CA ALA A 75 9.61 21.29 14.29
C ALA A 75 11.06 21.05 14.75
N GLN A 76 11.30 20.01 15.56
CA GLN A 76 12.65 19.61 15.99
C GLN A 76 13.37 18.71 14.99
N LEU A 77 12.67 18.20 13.97
CA LEU A 77 13.26 17.33 12.95
C LEU A 77 14.08 18.15 11.93
N PRO A 78 15.06 17.53 11.23
CA PRO A 78 15.76 18.18 10.12
C PRO A 78 14.79 18.64 9.02
N LYS A 79 15.14 19.70 8.28
CA LYS A 79 14.27 20.27 7.23
C LYS A 79 13.78 19.24 6.20
N ALA A 80 14.69 18.37 5.75
CA ALA A 80 14.35 17.30 4.81
C ALA A 80 13.24 16.38 5.36
N GLU A 81 13.26 16.09 6.66
CA GLU A 81 12.24 15.25 7.30
C GLU A 81 10.92 16.00 7.50
N GLN A 82 10.97 17.31 7.78
CA GLN A 82 9.78 18.16 7.84
C GLN A 82 9.08 18.26 6.48
N GLU A 83 9.83 18.46 5.40
CA GLU A 83 9.31 18.51 4.03
C GLU A 83 8.70 17.16 3.62
N ARG A 84 9.36 16.06 4.03
CA ARG A 84 8.85 14.71 3.83
C ARG A 84 7.51 14.49 4.52
N LEU A 85 7.39 14.83 5.81
CA LEU A 85 6.11 14.71 6.54
C LEU A 85 5.03 15.62 5.95
N LYS A 86 5.39 16.84 5.54
CA LYS A 86 4.46 17.76 4.88
C LYS A 86 3.88 17.18 3.58
N SER A 87 4.69 16.46 2.80
CA SER A 87 4.20 15.79 1.57
C SER A 87 3.12 14.73 1.84
N LEU A 88 3.01 14.27 3.10
CA LEU A 88 2.06 13.24 3.51
C LEU A 88 0.76 13.81 4.13
N GLU A 89 0.59 15.13 4.24
CA GLU A 89 -0.56 15.74 4.94
C GLU A 89 -1.91 15.38 4.30
N ASN A 90 -1.95 15.19 2.99
CA ASN A 90 -3.17 14.89 2.24
C ASN A 90 -3.59 13.40 2.34
N TYR A 91 -2.85 12.59 3.09
CA TYR A 91 -3.17 11.19 3.29
C TYR A 91 -4.10 10.97 4.48
N GLN A 92 -4.87 9.90 4.33
CA GLN A 92 -5.69 9.31 5.37
C GLN A 92 -5.38 7.83 5.43
N MET A 93 -5.49 7.27 6.64
CA MET A 93 -5.34 5.84 6.88
C MET A 93 -6.65 5.31 7.47
N HIS A 94 -7.28 4.35 6.82
CA HIS A 94 -8.38 3.58 7.38
C HIS A 94 -7.82 2.28 7.95
N ILE A 95 -8.16 2.00 9.20
CA ILE A 95 -7.82 0.77 9.91
C ILE A 95 -9.13 0.05 10.16
N LEU A 96 -9.24 -1.17 9.63
CA LEU A 96 -10.37 -2.06 9.85
C LEU A 96 -9.88 -3.35 10.49
N MET A 97 -10.31 -3.60 11.72
CA MET A 97 -9.99 -4.81 12.47
C MET A 97 -11.29 -5.40 13.04
N ASP A 98 -11.57 -6.65 12.69
CA ASP A 98 -12.71 -7.41 13.21
C ASP A 98 -12.25 -8.85 13.49
N PRO A 99 -11.85 -9.16 14.73
CA PRO A 99 -11.36 -10.49 15.09
C PRO A 99 -12.40 -11.59 14.93
N GLU A 100 -13.69 -11.27 15.11
CA GLU A 100 -14.79 -12.23 14.93
C GLU A 100 -14.94 -12.65 13.47
N LYS A 101 -14.66 -11.72 12.54
CA LYS A 101 -14.70 -11.97 11.09
C LYS A 101 -13.34 -12.33 10.50
N ASN A 102 -12.29 -12.39 11.31
CA ASN A 102 -10.91 -12.52 10.87
C ASN A 102 -10.51 -11.47 9.82
N ILE A 103 -10.79 -10.19 10.09
CA ILE A 103 -10.43 -9.06 9.22
C ILE A 103 -9.35 -8.22 9.89
N MET A 104 -8.29 -7.93 9.16
CA MET A 104 -7.30 -6.91 9.50
C MET A 104 -6.80 -6.23 8.23
N GLU A 105 -7.34 -5.05 7.94
CA GLU A 105 -7.02 -4.28 6.74
C GLU A 105 -6.52 -2.88 7.11
N TYR A 106 -5.48 -2.44 6.38
CA TYR A 106 -4.97 -1.08 6.43
C TYR A 106 -5.08 -0.47 5.04
N GLU A 107 -5.89 0.57 4.87
CA GLU A 107 -5.97 1.34 3.63
C GLU A 107 -5.33 2.70 3.84
N ILE A 108 -4.27 3.01 3.09
CA ILE A 108 -3.75 4.37 2.98
C ILE A 108 -4.30 4.97 1.70
N PHE A 109 -4.94 6.14 1.81
CA PHE A 109 -5.62 6.75 0.68
C PHE A 109 -5.50 8.26 0.66
N THR A 110 -5.73 8.81 -0.52
CA THR A 110 -5.76 10.24 -0.76
C THR A 110 -6.63 10.56 -1.98
N THR A 111 -7.02 11.82 -2.11
CA THR A 111 -7.73 12.34 -3.28
C THR A 111 -6.80 13.25 -4.05
N PHE A 112 -6.90 13.22 -5.37
CA PHE A 112 -6.14 14.11 -6.24
C PHE A 112 -7.09 14.92 -7.13
N THR A 113 -6.62 16.10 -7.53
CA THR A 113 -7.31 16.99 -8.47
C THR A 113 -6.87 16.75 -9.92
N SER A 114 -5.71 16.11 -10.10
CA SER A 114 -5.19 15.70 -11.41
C SER A 114 -4.31 14.45 -11.28
N VAL A 115 -4.17 13.69 -12.37
CA VAL A 115 -3.28 12.51 -12.41
C VAL A 115 -1.81 12.89 -12.15
N ALA A 116 -1.39 14.11 -12.50
CA ALA A 116 -0.07 14.62 -12.15
C ALA A 116 0.15 14.72 -10.63
N GLU A 117 -0.90 15.07 -9.88
CA GLU A 117 -0.84 15.10 -8.42
C GLU A 117 -0.75 13.68 -7.82
N ALA A 118 -1.39 12.69 -8.45
CA ALA A 118 -1.27 11.27 -8.05
C ALA A 118 0.19 10.77 -8.09
N ASN A 119 1.01 11.27 -9.02
CA ASN A 119 2.44 10.96 -9.09
C ASN A 119 3.21 11.46 -7.86
N ASN A 120 3.00 12.73 -7.50
CA ASN A 120 3.65 13.34 -6.34
C ASN A 120 3.25 12.63 -5.05
N LEU A 121 1.98 12.24 -4.98
CA LEU A 121 1.43 11.48 -3.87
C LEU A 121 2.15 10.12 -3.78
N MET A 122 2.19 9.32 -4.84
CA MET A 122 2.87 8.01 -4.81
C MET A 122 4.36 8.13 -4.44
N GLU A 123 5.05 9.16 -4.94
CA GLU A 123 6.44 9.41 -4.57
C GLU A 123 6.59 9.76 -3.08
N GLY A 124 5.62 10.48 -2.49
CA GLY A 124 5.53 10.70 -1.05
C GLY A 124 5.40 9.40 -0.25
N LEU A 125 4.53 8.48 -0.67
CA LEU A 125 4.38 7.17 -0.03
C LEU A 125 5.63 6.30 -0.15
N ASN A 126 6.26 6.24 -1.31
CA ASN A 126 7.51 5.50 -1.49
C ASN A 126 8.64 6.13 -0.67
N SER A 127 8.61 7.45 -0.43
CA SER A 127 9.57 8.14 0.45
C SER A 127 9.29 7.87 1.92
N SER A 128 8.17 7.20 2.19
CA SER A 128 7.66 6.85 3.50
C SER A 128 7.88 5.38 3.85
N GLU A 129 8.54 4.58 3.01
CA GLU A 129 8.96 3.20 3.32
C GLU A 129 9.79 3.08 4.62
N ASN A 130 10.36 4.20 5.10
CA ASN A 130 11.04 4.31 6.41
C ASN A 130 10.12 4.66 7.60
N LEU A 131 8.82 4.86 7.37
CA LEU A 131 7.80 4.91 8.42
C LEU A 131 7.43 3.47 8.79
N ASN A 132 8.01 3.03 9.90
CA ASN A 132 7.43 1.94 10.67
C ASN A 132 6.07 2.39 11.21
N VAL A 133 5.01 2.28 10.42
CA VAL A 133 3.64 2.35 10.93
C VAL A 133 3.28 0.95 11.44
N SER A 134 4.02 0.48 12.44
CA SER A 134 3.58 -0.68 13.21
C SER A 134 2.69 -0.16 14.33
N PRO A 135 1.42 -0.56 14.41
CA PRO A 135 0.57 -0.25 15.56
C PRO A 135 0.99 -1.04 16.82
N MET A 136 1.99 -1.92 16.73
CA MET A 136 2.52 -2.69 17.86
C MET A 136 3.78 -2.03 18.44
N LYS A 137 3.59 -1.41 19.61
CA LYS A 137 4.58 -1.04 20.65
C LYS A 137 6.08 -1.24 20.35
N ASP A 138 6.80 -0.13 20.24
CA ASP A 138 7.74 0.41 21.25
C ASP A 138 8.76 -0.50 21.97
N ASN A 139 9.15 -1.66 21.45
CA ASN A 139 10.21 -2.49 22.07
C ASN A 139 11.16 -3.15 21.06
N ALA A 140 11.68 -2.37 20.12
CA ALA A 140 12.92 -2.74 19.43
C ALA A 140 13.88 -1.56 19.45
N THR A 141 14.65 -1.46 20.54
CA THR A 141 15.94 -0.79 20.58
C THR A 141 16.89 -1.50 19.63
N THR A 142 16.75 -1.19 18.34
CA THR A 142 17.82 -1.39 17.39
C THR A 142 17.87 -0.13 16.57
N GLU A 143 18.78 0.75 16.95
CA GLU A 143 19.27 1.81 16.09
C GLU A 143 19.90 1.18 14.84
N ARG A 144 19.06 0.69 13.91
CA ARG A 144 19.50 0.55 12.54
C ARG A 144 19.68 1.99 12.07
N LYS A 145 20.93 2.38 11.84
CA LYS A 145 21.25 3.62 11.13
C LYS A 145 20.33 3.68 9.92
N LYS A 146 19.35 4.58 9.97
CA LYS A 146 18.46 4.89 8.85
C LYS A 146 19.30 5.64 7.83
N GLU A 147 20.13 4.91 7.08
CA GLU A 147 20.53 5.45 5.79
C GLU A 147 19.26 5.50 4.94
N PRO A 148 18.93 6.65 4.33
CA PRO A 148 17.85 6.70 3.36
C PRO A 148 18.16 5.67 2.29
N SER A 149 17.39 4.59 2.23
CA SER A 149 17.44 3.67 1.11
C SER A 149 17.13 4.49 -0.14
N PRO A 150 18.01 4.49 -1.15
CA PRO A 150 17.67 5.12 -2.41
C PRO A 150 16.44 4.37 -2.96
N GLN A 151 15.41 5.10 -3.35
CA GLN A 151 14.26 4.52 -4.04
C GLN A 151 14.75 3.89 -5.35
N ALA A 152 14.77 2.57 -5.36
CA ALA A 152 15.21 1.79 -6.51
C ALA A 152 14.26 1.91 -7.70
N THR A 153 12.96 2.07 -7.43
CA THR A 153 11.90 2.09 -8.43
C THR A 153 10.96 3.27 -8.22
N ALA A 154 10.24 3.65 -9.28
CA ALA A 154 9.19 4.64 -9.23
C ALA A 154 8.04 4.25 -10.17
N VAL A 155 6.86 4.80 -9.90
CA VAL A 155 5.69 4.67 -10.75
C VAL A 155 5.26 6.05 -11.22
N ARG A 156 4.89 6.15 -12.49
CA ARG A 156 4.33 7.34 -13.10
C ARG A 156 3.02 7.02 -13.79
N PHE A 157 2.03 7.84 -13.52
CA PHE A 157 0.71 7.88 -14.12
C PHE A 157 0.61 9.03 -15.12
N SER A 158 -0.08 8.80 -16.23
CA SER A 158 -0.52 9.85 -17.14
C SER A 158 -1.92 9.55 -17.65
N PHE A 159 -2.69 10.59 -17.92
CA PHE A 159 -4.02 10.48 -18.52
C PHE A 159 -4.23 11.61 -19.51
N GLU A 160 -4.03 11.32 -20.79
CA GLU A 160 -4.10 12.30 -21.88
C GLU A 160 -4.90 11.73 -23.04
N ASN A 161 -5.77 12.54 -23.65
CA ASN A 161 -6.57 12.13 -24.82
C ASN A 161 -7.38 10.83 -24.62
N ASN A 162 -7.86 10.59 -23.39
CA ASN A 162 -8.53 9.34 -22.95
C ASN A 162 -7.63 8.09 -22.98
N VAL A 163 -6.31 8.26 -22.91
CA VAL A 163 -5.33 7.19 -22.77
C VAL A 163 -4.72 7.31 -21.38
N PHE A 164 -4.90 6.27 -20.57
CA PHE A 164 -4.24 6.14 -19.29
C PHE A 164 -2.98 5.28 -19.44
N VAL A 165 -1.89 5.69 -18.79
CA VAL A 165 -0.65 4.92 -18.73
C VAL A 165 -0.17 4.88 -17.29
N ARG A 166 0.17 3.68 -16.82
CA ARG A 166 0.94 3.43 -15.60
C ARG A 166 2.29 2.84 -16.02
N ASP A 167 3.36 3.57 -15.74
CA ASP A 167 4.72 3.24 -16.12
C ASP A 167 5.55 3.02 -14.86
N ALA A 168 6.03 1.80 -14.64
CA ALA A 168 6.91 1.46 -13.53
C ALA A 168 8.34 1.31 -14.07
N TYR A 169 9.30 2.03 -13.47
CA TYR A 169 10.66 2.09 -13.97
C TYR A 169 11.70 2.08 -12.83
N ILE A 170 12.92 1.65 -13.17
CA ILE A 170 14.06 1.64 -12.26
C ILE A 170 14.68 3.04 -12.25
N LYS A 171 14.76 3.66 -11.07
CA LYS A 171 15.33 5.01 -10.88
C LYS A 171 16.84 4.95 -10.59
N ASP A 172 17.28 3.90 -9.88
CA ASP A 172 18.68 3.62 -9.57
C ASP A 172 18.94 2.11 -9.64
N GLU A 173 19.68 1.67 -10.67
CA GLU A 173 20.00 0.26 -10.90
C GLU A 173 20.79 -0.37 -9.74
N LYS A 174 21.70 0.39 -9.10
CA LYS A 174 22.51 -0.14 -7.99
C LYS A 174 21.68 -0.31 -6.74
N ALA A 175 20.78 0.64 -6.48
CA ALA A 175 19.82 0.51 -5.39
C ALA A 175 18.82 -0.62 -5.65
N PHE A 176 18.42 -0.83 -6.91
CA PHE A 176 17.53 -1.93 -7.30
C PHE A 176 18.15 -3.30 -7.07
N VAL A 177 19.41 -3.50 -7.47
CA VAL A 177 20.10 -4.76 -7.18
C VAL A 177 20.17 -5.01 -5.67
N LYS A 178 20.54 -4.00 -4.88
CA LYS A 178 20.56 -4.12 -3.41
C LYS A 178 19.18 -4.41 -2.81
N LEU A 179 18.12 -3.81 -3.37
CA LEU A 179 16.75 -4.05 -2.94
C LEU A 179 16.39 -5.52 -3.21
N VAL A 180 16.59 -6.01 -4.44
CA VAL A 180 16.34 -7.41 -4.80
C VAL A 180 17.13 -8.37 -3.91
N ASP A 181 18.44 -8.16 -3.74
CA ASP A 181 19.30 -8.97 -2.86
C ASP A 181 18.80 -8.99 -1.40
N SER A 182 18.18 -7.89 -0.93
CA SER A 182 17.59 -7.82 0.42
C SER A 182 16.25 -8.54 0.53
N LEU A 183 15.53 -8.69 -0.59
CA LEU A 183 14.26 -9.40 -0.67
C LEU A 183 14.45 -10.92 -0.76
N ASP A 184 15.62 -11.42 -1.18
CA ASP A 184 15.95 -12.86 -1.15
C ASP A 184 15.69 -13.49 0.23
N ALA A 185 15.91 -12.73 1.30
CA ALA A 185 15.67 -13.20 2.67
C ALA A 185 14.18 -13.37 3.03
N VAL A 186 13.28 -12.73 2.27
CA VAL A 186 11.83 -12.79 2.43
C VAL A 186 11.12 -13.32 1.18
N GLU A 187 11.88 -13.85 0.21
CA GLU A 187 11.39 -14.35 -1.07
C GLU A 187 10.28 -15.38 -0.88
N ALA A 188 10.48 -16.34 0.03
CA ALA A 188 9.49 -17.36 0.35
C ALA A 188 8.17 -16.80 0.93
N PHE A 189 8.18 -15.59 1.51
CA PHE A 189 6.98 -14.90 1.98
C PHE A 189 6.35 -14.04 0.88
N MET A 190 7.17 -13.47 0.00
CA MET A 190 6.71 -12.62 -1.11
C MET A 190 6.25 -13.39 -2.34
N GLU A 191 6.72 -14.62 -2.54
CA GLU A 191 6.32 -15.47 -3.67
C GLU A 191 4.81 -15.82 -3.61
N GLU A 192 4.25 -15.82 -2.40
CA GLU A 192 2.80 -15.98 -2.15
C GLU A 192 2.04 -14.63 -2.13
N ALA A 193 2.76 -13.50 -2.15
CA ALA A 193 2.16 -12.17 -2.07
C ALA A 193 1.60 -11.71 -3.41
N MET A 194 0.28 -11.69 -3.52
CA MET A 194 -0.40 -11.16 -4.71
C MET A 194 -0.57 -9.64 -4.63
N TYR A 195 -0.07 -8.94 -5.65
CA TYR A 195 -0.28 -7.51 -5.85
C TYR A 195 -1.37 -7.28 -6.92
N THR A 196 -2.51 -6.74 -6.50
CA THR A 196 -3.64 -6.49 -7.40
C THR A 196 -3.72 -5.00 -7.74
N VAL A 197 -3.86 -4.70 -9.03
CA VAL A 197 -4.09 -3.33 -9.53
C VAL A 197 -5.54 -3.20 -10.01
N LYS A 198 -6.32 -2.29 -9.40
CA LYS A 198 -7.73 -2.04 -9.72
C LYS A 198 -7.96 -0.59 -10.12
N TYR A 199 -8.17 -0.34 -11.41
CA TYR A 199 -8.42 1.00 -11.91
C TYR A 199 -9.82 1.17 -12.49
N THR A 200 -10.52 2.18 -11.99
CA THR A 200 -11.84 2.58 -12.46
C THR A 200 -11.69 3.85 -13.29
N PHE A 201 -12.06 3.75 -14.57
CA PHE A 201 -12.01 4.86 -15.51
C PHE A 201 -13.41 5.45 -15.71
N PRO A 202 -13.52 6.75 -16.00
CA PRO A 202 -14.82 7.41 -16.17
C PRO A 202 -15.53 6.99 -17.46
N LYS A 203 -14.80 6.38 -18.40
CA LYS A 203 -15.30 5.93 -19.70
C LYS A 203 -14.99 4.46 -19.89
N LYS A 204 -15.84 3.81 -20.70
CA LYS A 204 -15.66 2.41 -21.09
C LYS A 204 -14.31 2.19 -21.79
N ILE A 205 -13.58 1.19 -21.31
CA ILE A 205 -12.30 0.76 -21.89
C ILE A 205 -12.54 0.17 -23.29
N LYS A 206 -11.77 0.65 -24.29
CA LYS A 206 -11.82 0.14 -25.67
C LYS A 206 -10.69 -0.84 -25.97
N THR A 207 -9.51 -0.56 -25.44
CA THR A 207 -8.27 -1.27 -25.72
C THR A 207 -7.44 -1.35 -24.45
N ILE A 208 -6.72 -2.46 -24.30
CA ILE A 208 -5.77 -2.70 -23.23
C ILE A 208 -4.55 -3.43 -23.80
N ASP A 209 -3.37 -3.08 -23.33
CA ASP A 209 -2.07 -3.66 -23.74
C ASP A 209 -1.56 -4.71 -22.74
N ILE A 210 -2.28 -4.93 -21.63
CA ILE A 210 -1.99 -5.91 -20.59
C ILE A 210 -2.66 -7.25 -20.95
N LYS A 211 -1.86 -8.29 -21.19
CA LYS A 211 -2.34 -9.61 -21.66
C LYS A 211 -3.35 -10.29 -20.74
N ASN A 212 -3.22 -10.13 -19.42
CA ASN A 212 -4.00 -10.84 -18.41
C ASN A 212 -4.93 -9.89 -17.63
N ALA A 213 -5.28 -8.73 -18.19
CA ALA A 213 -6.18 -7.81 -17.52
C ALA A 213 -7.64 -8.27 -17.64
N GLU A 214 -8.36 -8.22 -16.53
CA GLU A 214 -9.79 -8.45 -16.47
C GLU A 214 -10.54 -7.12 -16.51
N ILE A 215 -11.57 -7.02 -17.36
CA ILE A 215 -12.44 -5.86 -17.44
C ILE A 215 -13.78 -6.24 -16.81
N SER A 216 -14.10 -5.62 -15.68
CA SER A 216 -15.44 -5.66 -15.08
C SER A 216 -16.24 -4.41 -15.46
N THR A 217 -17.57 -4.52 -15.43
CA THR A 217 -18.51 -3.43 -15.76
C THR A 217 -19.50 -3.24 -14.64
#